data_AF-A0A013SHP5-F1
#
_entry.id   AF-A0A013SHP5-F1
#
_cell.length_a   1.000
_cell.length_b   1.000
_cell.length_c   1.000
_cell.angle_alpha   90.00
_cell.angle_beta   90.00
_cell.angle_gamma   90.00
#
_symmetry.space_group_name_H-M   'P 1'
#
loop_
_entity.id
_entity.type
_entity.pdbx_description
1 polymer ?
#
loop_
_entity_poly.entity_id
_entity_poly.type
_entity_poly.pdbx_seq_one_letter_code
_entity_poly.pdbx_strand_id
1 'polypeptide(L)'
;MAKGFAIHNAITDHGGIIPSTQSRSSQLGNLFVRAGDGHMCPKCKCWSTVVKSHDHVIMDGKPVAYAGDKVTCGATILPQQSHVVGESGSGSSSTTNSSFQPTNTQQKNNFMDDAIKKNKIVLKDVMVKPFIPLGAPKPDGSPSNSNLIFSGSTINAIFEAIVLEVKKDGKFIEVKRIEGAFQGTKEFKIQWDGFIQDIYDSKFMTGSSGVMFRVKGINGGSAIALDEKTFNFKYFNKDWMDVVINRKKLKVDITLRVNFVDGGAKGLYNGHLVPASQIKIRRVQPYSTQTKDFSQLLQLSIDGINYYWSRNQFHATGKNISLDGKNYEVFVKAKISKVNAMPEMKLTYVTNVDPNDPMFRSSNSALSRKTAYITGYLYFDRTTWGFYPETVSDKSFKETIAHETGHAIVEAYGGVMDSITHHGSSEIWQVPKSGTSYPTSGEIDLMKYAKGNLTAIPNWDKNMVANKKDVTGLLFISGISKQ
;
A
#
# COMPACT_ATOMS: atom_id res chain seq x y z
N MET A 1 -30.17 -49.90 31.81
CA MET A 1 -28.84 -50.05 31.17
C MET A 1 -28.47 -48.73 30.52
N ALA A 2 -27.30 -48.21 30.87
CA ALA A 2 -26.66 -47.06 30.25
C ALA A 2 -26.57 -47.17 28.72
N LYS A 3 -27.10 -46.20 27.96
CA LYS A 3 -26.87 -46.10 26.51
C LYS A 3 -25.89 -44.95 26.23
N GLY A 4 -24.93 -45.18 25.34
CA GLY A 4 -23.98 -44.17 24.92
C GLY A 4 -24.60 -43.18 23.92
N PHE A 5 -24.12 -41.94 23.90
CA PHE A 5 -24.50 -40.96 22.89
C PHE A 5 -23.92 -41.31 21.52
N ALA A 6 -24.66 -41.03 20.46
CA ALA A 6 -24.13 -41.04 19.10
C ALA A 6 -23.35 -39.74 18.84
N ILE A 7 -22.11 -39.88 18.38
CA ILE A 7 -21.21 -38.76 18.07
C ILE A 7 -20.91 -38.71 16.57
N HIS A 8 -20.22 -37.66 16.13
CA HIS A 8 -19.94 -37.38 14.73
C HIS A 8 -19.38 -38.62 14.02
N ASN A 9 -19.92 -38.92 12.85
CA ASN A 9 -19.62 -40.12 12.07
C ASN A 9 -20.06 -41.43 12.75
N ALA A 10 -21.17 -41.40 13.49
CA ALA A 10 -21.82 -42.61 13.99
C ALA A 10 -22.18 -43.56 12.85
N ILE A 11 -21.88 -44.85 13.02
CA ILE A 11 -22.09 -45.89 12.01
C ILE A 11 -23.41 -46.60 12.29
N THR A 12 -24.17 -46.93 11.26
CA THR A 12 -25.38 -47.76 11.35
C THR A 12 -25.11 -49.22 11.00
N ASP A 13 -25.98 -50.14 11.43
CA ASP A 13 -25.95 -51.56 11.03
C ASP A 13 -26.19 -51.80 9.53
N HIS A 14 -26.64 -50.79 8.80
CA HIS A 14 -26.69 -50.78 7.33
C HIS A 14 -25.41 -50.23 6.69
N GLY A 15 -24.37 -49.93 7.47
CA GLY A 15 -23.04 -49.49 7.01
C GLY A 15 -22.94 -48.00 6.67
N GLY A 16 -23.99 -47.21 6.93
CA GLY A 16 -24.00 -45.78 6.66
C GLY A 16 -23.41 -44.96 7.81
N ILE A 17 -22.82 -43.80 7.49
CA ILE A 17 -22.15 -42.91 8.45
C ILE A 17 -22.95 -41.61 8.59
N ILE A 18 -23.32 -41.25 9.82
CA ILE A 18 -24.13 -40.06 10.13
C ILE A 18 -23.23 -38.89 10.55
N PRO A 19 -23.05 -37.86 9.71
CA PRO A 19 -22.35 -36.65 10.10
C PRO A 19 -23.25 -35.78 10.99
N SER A 20 -22.71 -35.29 12.12
CA SER A 20 -23.35 -34.20 12.88
C SER A 20 -23.40 -32.93 12.03
N THR A 21 -24.57 -32.28 11.96
CA THR A 21 -24.75 -31.01 11.24
C THR A 21 -24.48 -29.76 12.10
N GLN A 22 -24.26 -29.93 13.42
CA GLN A 22 -23.86 -28.84 14.32
C GLN A 22 -22.37 -28.83 14.61
N SER A 23 -21.85 -27.66 15.00
CA SER A 23 -20.42 -27.38 15.19
C SER A 23 -20.08 -26.82 16.59
N ARG A 24 -21.00 -26.88 17.55
CA ARG A 24 -20.87 -26.19 18.86
C ARG A 24 -20.91 -27.12 20.07
N SER A 25 -21.78 -28.12 20.05
CA SER A 25 -22.02 -29.03 21.16
C SER A 25 -21.16 -30.27 20.97
N SER A 26 -20.12 -30.41 21.79
CA SER A 26 -19.19 -31.53 21.71
C SER A 26 -18.87 -32.10 23.08
N GLN A 27 -18.49 -33.37 23.11
CA GLN A 27 -17.84 -33.98 24.26
C GLN A 27 -16.49 -34.51 23.83
N LEU A 28 -15.42 -34.07 24.51
CA LEU A 28 -14.04 -34.39 24.16
C LEU A 28 -13.70 -34.08 22.69
N GLY A 29 -14.29 -33.01 22.12
CA GLY A 29 -14.09 -32.60 20.74
C GLY A 29 -14.94 -33.33 19.70
N ASN A 30 -15.75 -34.32 20.10
CA ASN A 30 -16.66 -35.03 19.19
C ASN A 30 -18.07 -34.44 19.24
N LEU A 31 -18.59 -34.04 18.08
CA LEU A 31 -19.90 -33.39 17.95
C LEU A 31 -21.04 -34.41 18.11
N PHE A 32 -22.11 -34.07 18.84
CA PHE A 32 -23.27 -34.96 18.98
C PHE A 32 -24.10 -35.06 17.70
N VAL A 33 -24.54 -36.28 17.38
CA VAL A 33 -25.56 -36.57 16.36
C VAL A 33 -26.94 -36.38 16.99
N ARG A 34 -27.87 -35.78 16.24
CA ARG A 34 -29.20 -35.42 16.74
C ARG A 34 -30.31 -35.85 15.79
N ALA A 35 -31.55 -35.80 16.29
CA ALA A 35 -32.74 -36.01 15.47
C ALA A 35 -32.74 -35.11 14.23
N GLY A 36 -32.95 -35.72 13.07
CA GLY A 36 -32.91 -35.03 11.77
C GLY A 36 -31.53 -34.92 11.12
N ASP A 37 -30.42 -35.23 11.80
CA ASP A 37 -29.15 -35.49 11.11
C ASP A 37 -29.32 -36.73 10.22
N GLY A 38 -28.72 -36.73 9.04
CA GLY A 38 -29.01 -37.76 8.03
C GLY A 38 -27.81 -38.18 7.21
N HIS A 39 -27.96 -39.33 6.57
CA HIS A 39 -26.95 -39.93 5.71
C HIS A 39 -27.59 -40.66 4.54
N MET A 40 -26.79 -40.92 3.50
CA MET A 40 -27.18 -41.83 2.43
C MET A 40 -26.94 -43.28 2.88
N CYS A 41 -28.01 -44.07 3.01
CA CYS A 41 -27.91 -45.45 3.46
C CYS A 41 -27.41 -46.35 2.30
N PRO A 42 -26.26 -47.03 2.41
CA PRO A 42 -25.70 -47.79 1.30
C PRO A 42 -26.48 -49.08 1.00
N LYS A 43 -27.16 -49.66 2.01
CA LYS A 43 -28.01 -50.85 1.84
C LYS A 43 -29.38 -50.54 1.22
N CYS A 44 -30.04 -49.47 1.67
CA CYS A 44 -31.39 -49.09 1.21
C CYS A 44 -31.37 -48.12 0.02
N LYS A 45 -30.22 -47.53 -0.31
CA LYS A 45 -30.03 -46.54 -1.38
C LYS A 45 -30.98 -45.32 -1.28
N CYS A 46 -31.25 -44.86 -0.07
CA CYS A 46 -32.11 -43.69 0.20
C CYS A 46 -31.49 -42.78 1.27
N TRP A 47 -31.90 -41.51 1.26
CA TRP A 47 -31.54 -40.56 2.32
C TRP A 47 -32.32 -40.91 3.59
N SER A 48 -31.61 -41.12 4.69
CA SER A 48 -32.20 -41.50 5.96
C SER A 48 -31.75 -40.59 7.08
N THR A 49 -32.70 -40.18 7.93
CA THR A 49 -32.47 -39.26 9.04
C THR A 49 -32.71 -39.95 10.37
N VAL A 50 -32.04 -39.47 11.42
CA VAL A 50 -32.22 -39.96 12.79
C VAL A 50 -33.62 -39.67 13.28
N VAL A 51 -34.29 -40.72 13.77
CA VAL A 51 -35.58 -40.64 14.45
C VAL A 51 -35.31 -40.60 15.95
N LYS A 52 -35.82 -39.56 16.62
CA LYS A 52 -35.68 -39.44 18.07
C LYS A 52 -36.36 -40.61 18.79
N SER A 53 -35.68 -41.22 19.76
CA SER A 53 -36.29 -42.20 20.67
C SER A 53 -36.88 -41.55 21.91
N HIS A 54 -36.37 -40.38 22.32
CA HIS A 54 -36.81 -39.62 23.49
C HIS A 54 -36.30 -38.16 23.48
N ASP A 55 -36.82 -37.31 24.37
CA ASP A 55 -36.49 -35.87 24.45
C ASP A 55 -35.68 -35.47 25.69
N HIS A 56 -34.95 -36.41 26.32
CA HIS A 56 -34.24 -36.16 27.60
C HIS A 56 -33.03 -35.23 27.51
N VAL A 57 -32.30 -35.21 26.38
CA VAL A 57 -31.12 -34.36 26.17
C VAL A 57 -31.31 -33.63 24.85
N ILE A 58 -31.45 -32.30 24.92
CA ILE A 58 -31.75 -31.45 23.76
C ILE A 58 -30.56 -30.52 23.54
N MET A 59 -29.98 -30.55 22.33
CA MET A 59 -28.84 -29.73 21.93
C MET A 59 -29.21 -28.93 20.67
N ASP A 60 -29.09 -27.61 20.73
CA ASP A 60 -29.62 -26.64 19.75
C ASP A 60 -31.06 -26.96 19.29
N GLY A 61 -31.96 -27.22 20.24
CA GLY A 61 -33.38 -27.45 19.99
C GLY A 61 -33.73 -28.80 19.36
N LYS A 62 -32.76 -29.70 19.19
CA LYS A 62 -32.96 -31.06 18.66
C LYS A 62 -32.51 -32.12 19.67
N PRO A 63 -33.30 -33.20 19.87
CA PRO A 63 -32.91 -34.30 20.76
C PRO A 63 -31.63 -34.98 20.28
N VAL A 64 -30.72 -35.28 21.22
CA VAL A 64 -29.49 -36.04 20.95
C VAL A 64 -29.81 -37.51 20.75
N ALA A 65 -29.16 -38.13 19.77
CA ALA A 65 -29.33 -39.54 19.45
C ALA A 65 -28.44 -40.44 20.32
N TYR A 66 -28.91 -41.64 20.60
CA TYR A 66 -28.20 -42.65 21.37
C TYR A 66 -27.85 -43.86 20.51
N ALA A 67 -26.83 -44.59 20.92
CA ALA A 67 -26.57 -45.93 20.39
C ALA A 67 -27.83 -46.79 20.60
N GLY A 68 -28.28 -47.44 19.52
CA GLY A 68 -29.53 -48.19 19.47
C GLY A 68 -30.73 -47.43 18.89
N ASP A 69 -30.64 -46.10 18.68
CA ASP A 69 -31.70 -45.35 18.02
C ASP A 69 -31.81 -45.72 16.54
N LYS A 70 -33.01 -45.54 15.98
CA LYS A 70 -33.31 -45.86 14.58
C LYS A 70 -33.23 -44.63 13.68
N VAL A 71 -32.89 -44.86 12.43
CA VAL A 71 -33.06 -43.89 11.35
C VAL A 71 -34.27 -44.26 10.50
N THR A 72 -34.77 -43.33 9.68
CA THR A 72 -35.99 -43.50 8.88
C THR A 72 -36.00 -44.70 7.93
N CYS A 73 -34.84 -45.23 7.51
CA CYS A 73 -34.74 -46.43 6.67
C CYS A 73 -34.79 -47.75 7.46
N GLY A 74 -34.95 -47.67 8.79
CA GLY A 74 -35.06 -48.82 9.70
C GLY A 74 -33.73 -49.27 10.33
N ALA A 75 -32.59 -48.77 9.84
CA ALA A 75 -31.26 -49.06 10.36
C ALA A 75 -31.08 -48.54 11.80
N THR A 76 -30.22 -49.19 12.57
CA THR A 76 -29.94 -48.87 13.97
C THR A 76 -28.52 -48.33 14.13
N ILE A 77 -28.37 -47.27 14.93
CA ILE A 77 -27.06 -46.66 15.24
C ILE A 77 -26.26 -47.59 16.15
N LEU A 78 -25.03 -47.91 15.75
CA LEU A 78 -24.13 -48.79 16.50
C LEU A 78 -23.39 -48.04 17.61
N PRO A 79 -23.06 -48.69 18.75
CA PRO A 79 -22.23 -48.10 19.79
C PRO A 79 -20.83 -47.72 19.29
N GLN A 80 -20.33 -46.54 19.69
CA GLN A 80 -18.96 -46.09 19.44
C GLN A 80 -18.13 -46.24 20.73
N GLN A 81 -16.89 -46.75 20.63
CA GLN A 81 -16.02 -46.96 21.79
C GLN A 81 -15.34 -45.65 22.24
N SER A 82 -16.04 -44.83 23.02
CA SER A 82 -15.46 -43.85 23.95
C SER A 82 -16.52 -43.41 24.96
N HIS A 83 -16.25 -43.68 26.24
CA HIS A 83 -17.16 -43.58 27.40
C HIS A 83 -17.94 -42.26 27.53
N VAL A 84 -19.27 -42.32 27.38
CA VAL A 84 -20.24 -41.39 28.00
C VAL A 84 -21.57 -42.12 28.19
N VAL A 85 -22.17 -42.03 29.37
CA VAL A 85 -23.44 -42.66 29.71
C VAL A 85 -24.43 -41.58 30.18
N GLY A 86 -25.64 -41.57 29.62
CA GLY A 86 -26.79 -40.90 30.22
C GLY A 86 -27.72 -41.92 30.89
N GLU A 87 -28.24 -41.61 32.08
CA GLU A 87 -29.18 -42.46 32.81
C GLU A 87 -30.63 -41.98 32.58
N SER A 88 -31.55 -42.92 32.38
CA SER A 88 -32.98 -42.65 32.16
C SER A 88 -33.78 -43.27 33.31
N GLY A 89 -34.32 -42.43 34.19
CA GLY A 89 -35.19 -42.86 35.30
C GLY A 89 -36.66 -42.59 35.01
N SER A 90 -37.50 -43.62 35.11
CA SER A 90 -38.97 -43.57 35.08
C SER A 90 -39.54 -44.37 36.25
N GLY A 91 -40.54 -43.84 36.98
CA GLY A 91 -41.47 -44.66 37.77
C GLY A 91 -41.95 -44.14 39.14
N SER A 92 -43.09 -43.46 39.15
CA SER A 92 -44.30 -43.54 40.03
C SER A 92 -44.28 -43.74 41.56
N SER A 93 -44.97 -42.79 42.23
CA SER A 93 -45.96 -42.86 43.34
C SER A 93 -45.69 -43.54 44.71
N SER A 94 -45.76 -42.76 45.80
CA SER A 94 -46.66 -43.00 46.96
C SER A 94 -46.66 -41.83 47.98
N THR A 95 -47.82 -41.59 48.57
CA THR A 95 -48.26 -40.57 49.54
C THR A 95 -47.66 -40.71 50.95
N THR A 96 -47.44 -39.60 51.69
CA THR A 96 -47.89 -39.35 53.09
C THR A 96 -47.60 -37.91 53.56
N ASN A 97 -48.53 -37.36 54.36
CA ASN A 97 -48.55 -36.04 55.00
C ASN A 97 -47.47 -35.84 56.09
N SER A 98 -46.92 -34.62 56.21
CA SER A 98 -46.93 -33.83 57.47
C SER A 98 -46.32 -32.43 57.28
N SER A 99 -46.97 -31.46 57.90
CA SER A 99 -46.63 -30.04 58.11
C SER A 99 -45.24 -29.76 58.70
N PHE A 100 -44.57 -28.68 58.25
CA PHE A 100 -44.17 -27.48 59.02
C PHE A 100 -43.21 -26.59 58.19
N GLN A 101 -43.51 -25.28 58.15
CA GLN A 101 -42.70 -24.15 57.66
C GLN A 101 -41.44 -23.89 58.54
N PRO A 102 -40.60 -22.87 58.29
CA PRO A 102 -40.01 -22.34 57.05
C PRO A 102 -38.49 -22.05 57.22
N THR A 103 -37.76 -21.67 56.15
CA THR A 103 -36.87 -20.47 56.15
C THR A 103 -36.19 -20.25 54.79
N ASN A 104 -36.66 -19.19 54.11
CA ASN A 104 -35.89 -18.19 53.35
C ASN A 104 -34.44 -18.53 52.97
N THR A 105 -34.14 -18.58 51.68
CA THR A 105 -33.72 -17.36 50.96
C THR A 105 -33.48 -17.62 49.46
N GLN A 106 -33.95 -16.64 48.68
CA GLN A 106 -33.58 -16.30 47.30
C GLN A 106 -34.13 -17.16 46.16
N GLN A 107 -35.36 -16.81 45.77
CA GLN A 107 -35.66 -16.62 44.35
C GLN A 107 -34.55 -15.80 43.69
N LYS A 108 -33.78 -16.42 42.80
CA LYS A 108 -33.18 -15.70 41.67
C LYS A 108 -33.96 -16.11 40.42
N ASN A 109 -34.70 -15.15 39.91
CA ASN A 109 -35.33 -15.19 38.60
C ASN A 109 -34.25 -15.49 37.55
N ASN A 110 -34.29 -16.67 36.91
CA ASN A 110 -33.58 -16.89 35.64
C ASN A 110 -34.49 -16.61 34.44
N PHE A 111 -35.28 -15.55 34.53
CA PHE A 111 -35.93 -14.89 33.37
C PHE A 111 -34.93 -14.02 32.57
N MET A 112 -33.63 -14.38 32.54
CA MET A 112 -32.60 -13.60 31.85
C MET A 112 -31.53 -14.40 31.09
N ASP A 113 -31.65 -15.72 30.93
CA ASP A 113 -30.64 -16.50 30.20
C ASP A 113 -30.91 -16.67 28.69
N ASP A 114 -32.05 -16.19 28.18
CA ASP A 114 -32.40 -16.19 26.75
C ASP A 114 -32.03 -14.87 26.01
N ALA A 115 -31.25 -13.98 26.63
CA ALA A 115 -30.90 -12.67 26.04
C ALA A 115 -29.40 -12.34 26.00
N ILE A 116 -28.49 -13.31 26.16
CA ILE A 116 -27.05 -13.06 25.97
C ILE A 116 -26.76 -12.99 24.47
N LYS A 117 -26.99 -11.81 23.94
CA LYS A 117 -26.50 -11.39 22.64
C LYS A 117 -24.96 -11.45 22.65
N LYS A 118 -24.37 -12.49 22.03
CA LYS A 118 -22.92 -12.57 21.82
C LYS A 118 -22.43 -11.28 21.17
N ASN A 119 -21.56 -10.53 21.87
CA ASN A 119 -20.95 -9.32 21.35
C ASN A 119 -20.34 -9.60 19.97
N LYS A 120 -20.63 -8.79 18.95
CA LYS A 120 -19.96 -8.85 17.65
C LYS A 120 -19.46 -7.48 17.25
N ILE A 121 -18.42 -7.49 16.44
CA ILE A 121 -17.89 -6.33 15.75
C ILE A 121 -17.71 -6.71 14.28
N VAL A 122 -17.94 -5.78 13.37
CA VAL A 122 -17.82 -5.99 11.92
C VAL A 122 -17.07 -4.82 11.31
N LEU A 123 -16.01 -5.10 10.57
CA LEU A 123 -15.28 -4.13 9.78
C LEU A 123 -15.92 -4.03 8.39
N LYS A 124 -16.60 -2.92 8.12
CA LYS A 124 -17.41 -2.78 6.91
C LYS A 124 -16.61 -2.27 5.74
N ASP A 125 -16.03 -1.08 5.86
CA ASP A 125 -15.34 -0.46 4.75
C ASP A 125 -14.20 0.45 5.18
N VAL A 126 -13.39 0.88 4.21
CA VAL A 126 -12.42 1.97 4.35
C VAL A 126 -12.77 3.06 3.34
N MET A 127 -13.10 4.24 3.83
CA MET A 127 -13.27 5.42 2.99
C MET A 127 -11.89 6.02 2.72
N VAL A 128 -11.55 6.12 1.43
CA VAL A 128 -10.29 6.73 0.99
C VAL A 128 -10.62 7.89 0.05
N LYS A 129 -10.68 9.09 0.62
CA LYS A 129 -10.29 10.30 -0.14
C LYS A 129 -8.78 10.19 -0.33
N PRO A 130 -8.20 10.47 -1.51
CA PRO A 130 -6.79 10.18 -1.79
C PRO A 130 -5.91 10.43 -0.57
N PHE A 131 -5.38 9.35 -0.03
CA PHE A 131 -4.58 9.38 1.19
C PHE A 131 -3.17 9.81 0.78
N ILE A 132 -2.73 10.92 1.36
CA ILE A 132 -1.39 11.45 1.18
C ILE A 132 -0.66 11.32 2.53
N PRO A 133 0.43 10.54 2.61
CA PRO A 133 1.11 10.34 3.87
C PRO A 133 1.67 11.66 4.41
N LEU A 134 1.63 11.84 5.73
CA LEU A 134 1.94 13.11 6.44
C LEU A 134 1.14 14.34 5.96
N GLY A 135 0.09 14.14 5.15
CA GLY A 135 -0.71 15.25 4.63
C GLY A 135 0.05 16.18 3.71
N ALA A 136 1.04 15.67 2.96
CA ALA A 136 1.81 16.48 2.01
C ALA A 136 0.85 17.36 1.16
N PRO A 137 1.06 18.68 1.11
CA PRO A 137 0.10 19.62 0.57
C PRO A 137 -0.21 19.37 -0.89
N LYS A 138 -1.39 19.85 -1.31
CA LYS A 138 -1.79 19.95 -2.70
C LYS A 138 -0.96 21.01 -3.43
N PRO A 139 -1.02 21.05 -4.77
CA PRO A 139 -0.30 22.05 -5.58
C PRO A 139 -0.58 23.51 -5.23
N ASP A 140 -1.79 23.80 -4.75
CA ASP A 140 -2.23 25.12 -4.28
C ASP A 140 -1.79 25.43 -2.83
N GLY A 141 -1.07 24.51 -2.18
CA GLY A 141 -0.64 24.61 -0.79
C GLY A 141 -1.70 24.18 0.23
N SER A 142 -2.92 23.86 -0.19
CA SER A 142 -3.98 23.43 0.72
C SER A 142 -3.68 22.03 1.30
N PRO A 143 -4.15 21.73 2.53
CA PRO A 143 -3.92 20.44 3.15
C PRO A 143 -4.52 19.28 2.34
N SER A 144 -3.80 18.16 2.30
CA SER A 144 -4.27 16.88 1.76
C SER A 144 -4.87 16.00 2.86
N ASN A 145 -5.62 14.97 2.47
CA ASN A 145 -6.13 13.99 3.43
C ASN A 145 -5.01 13.07 3.91
N SER A 146 -4.72 13.09 5.21
CA SER A 146 -3.67 12.27 5.85
C SER A 146 -4.20 11.07 6.63
N ASN A 147 -5.50 10.75 6.51
CA ASN A 147 -6.12 9.67 7.27
C ASN A 147 -6.93 8.71 6.39
N LEU A 148 -6.78 7.42 6.65
CA LEU A 148 -7.68 6.37 6.21
C LEU A 148 -8.82 6.25 7.24
N ILE A 149 -10.07 6.24 6.77
CA ILE A 149 -11.23 6.21 7.65
C ILE A 149 -11.92 4.85 7.53
N PHE A 150 -11.69 3.98 8.51
CA PHE A 150 -12.35 2.68 8.60
C PHE A 150 -13.72 2.84 9.24
N SER A 151 -14.74 2.24 8.64
CA SER A 151 -16.09 2.18 9.18
C SER A 151 -16.45 0.74 9.54
N GLY A 152 -17.22 0.60 10.60
CA GLY A 152 -17.72 -0.69 11.05
C GLY A 152 -18.93 -0.55 11.94
N SER A 153 -19.46 -1.68 12.37
CA SER A 153 -20.57 -1.72 13.31
C SER A 153 -20.30 -2.66 14.46
N THR A 154 -20.74 -2.26 15.64
CA THR A 154 -20.92 -3.16 16.76
C THR A 154 -22.32 -3.78 16.70
N ILE A 155 -22.48 -5.00 17.20
CA ILE A 155 -23.78 -5.64 17.38
C ILE A 155 -23.83 -6.16 18.80
N ASN A 156 -24.80 -5.64 19.56
CA ASN A 156 -24.98 -5.97 20.97
C ASN A 156 -23.69 -5.82 21.80
N ALA A 157 -22.88 -4.82 21.48
CA ALA A 157 -21.59 -4.64 22.11
C ALA A 157 -21.70 -4.18 23.56
N ILE A 158 -20.72 -4.60 24.32
CA ILE A 158 -20.28 -4.04 25.58
C ILE A 158 -18.76 -4.00 25.46
N PHE A 159 -18.22 -2.98 24.79
CA PHE A 159 -16.77 -2.79 24.66
C PHE A 159 -16.35 -1.52 25.38
N GLU A 160 -15.17 -1.57 26.01
CA GLU A 160 -14.48 -0.40 26.57
C GLU A 160 -13.50 0.22 25.57
N ALA A 161 -13.12 -0.54 24.53
CA ALA A 161 -12.29 -0.04 23.44
C ALA A 161 -12.57 -0.79 22.13
N ILE A 162 -12.27 -0.12 21.01
CA ILE A 162 -12.13 -0.76 19.70
C ILE A 162 -10.69 -0.57 19.22
N VAL A 163 -10.08 -1.66 18.76
CA VAL A 163 -8.69 -1.68 18.28
C VAL A 163 -8.68 -2.06 16.80
N LEU A 164 -7.96 -1.29 15.99
CA LEU A 164 -7.62 -1.61 14.62
C LEU A 164 -6.18 -2.14 14.57
N GLU A 165 -6.01 -3.29 13.94
CA GLU A 165 -4.73 -3.92 13.66
C GLU A 165 -4.55 -4.11 12.15
N VAL A 166 -3.29 -4.11 11.72
CA VAL A 166 -2.91 -4.41 10.34
C VAL A 166 -1.99 -5.64 10.33
N LYS A 167 -2.19 -6.54 9.36
CA LYS A 167 -1.34 -7.71 9.17
C LYS A 167 -0.10 -7.33 8.38
N LYS A 168 1.07 -7.45 9.00
CA LYS A 168 2.38 -7.25 8.35
C LYS A 168 3.31 -8.39 8.76
N ASP A 169 4.01 -8.97 7.78
CA ASP A 169 4.95 -10.07 7.98
C ASP A 169 4.36 -11.25 8.80
N GLY A 170 3.10 -11.58 8.50
CA GLY A 170 2.35 -12.66 9.16
C GLY A 170 1.75 -12.29 10.53
N LYS A 171 2.01 -11.09 11.07
CA LYS A 171 1.58 -10.68 12.42
C LYS A 171 0.58 -9.52 12.42
N PHE A 172 -0.39 -9.66 13.33
CA PHE A 172 -1.20 -8.64 14.02
C PHE A 172 -0.39 -7.49 14.62
N ILE A 173 -0.38 -6.28 14.06
CA ILE A 173 0.17 -5.08 14.71
C ILE A 173 -0.95 -4.07 14.96
N GLU A 174 -1.15 -3.67 16.22
CA GLU A 174 -2.06 -2.59 16.61
C GLU A 174 -1.59 -1.25 16.02
N VAL A 175 -2.49 -0.57 15.30
CA VAL A 175 -2.22 0.72 14.66
C VAL A 175 -3.10 1.85 15.19
N LYS A 176 -4.25 1.51 15.76
CA LYS A 176 -5.14 2.49 16.39
C LYS A 176 -5.99 1.84 17.46
N ARG A 177 -6.19 2.57 18.56
CA ARG A 177 -7.11 2.24 19.63
C ARG A 177 -8.00 3.44 19.91
N ILE A 178 -9.30 3.19 20.03
CA ILE A 178 -10.28 4.18 20.47
C ILE A 178 -10.91 3.68 21.77
N GLU A 179 -10.69 4.42 22.84
CA GLU A 179 -11.30 4.16 24.14
C GLU A 179 -12.72 4.72 24.16
N GLY A 180 -13.65 4.02 24.82
CA GLY A 180 -15.01 4.49 25.00
C GLY A 180 -16.01 3.37 25.30
N ALA A 181 -17.16 3.73 25.85
CA ALA A 181 -18.25 2.79 26.11
C ALA A 181 -19.06 2.52 24.83
N PHE A 182 -18.73 1.45 24.12
CA PHE A 182 -19.49 0.99 22.95
C PHE A 182 -20.57 0.01 23.39
N GLN A 183 -21.81 0.52 23.45
CA GLN A 183 -22.97 -0.22 23.89
C GLN A 183 -23.98 -0.47 22.77
N GLY A 184 -24.46 -1.71 22.67
CA GLY A 184 -25.49 -2.11 21.73
C GLY A 184 -25.01 -2.16 20.28
N THR A 185 -25.95 -1.91 19.36
CA THR A 185 -25.70 -1.92 17.92
C THR A 185 -25.50 -0.50 17.43
N LYS A 186 -24.28 -0.14 17.03
CA LYS A 186 -23.91 1.21 16.58
C LYS A 186 -22.86 1.15 15.48
N GLU A 187 -22.84 2.17 14.63
CA GLU A 187 -21.72 2.40 13.72
C GLU A 187 -20.55 3.07 14.46
N PHE A 188 -19.34 2.77 14.03
CA PHE A 188 -18.12 3.44 14.49
C PHE A 188 -17.23 3.82 13.31
N LYS A 189 -16.33 4.77 13.56
CA LYS A 189 -15.28 5.19 12.63
C LYS A 189 -13.94 5.21 13.34
N ILE A 190 -12.90 4.70 12.68
CA ILE A 190 -11.51 4.73 13.15
C ILE A 190 -10.68 5.46 12.11
N GLN A 191 -9.99 6.51 12.54
CA GLN A 191 -9.03 7.24 11.70
C GLN A 191 -7.62 6.70 11.97
N TRP A 192 -6.93 6.30 10.91
CA TRP A 192 -5.54 5.85 10.95
C TRP A 192 -4.70 6.64 9.95
N ASP A 193 -3.49 7.02 10.37
CA ASP A 193 -2.56 7.86 9.62
C ASP A 193 -1.69 7.07 8.61
N GLY A 194 -1.92 5.76 8.48
CA GLY A 194 -1.19 4.88 7.56
C GLY A 194 0.16 4.36 8.09
N PHE A 195 0.61 4.77 9.28
CA PHE A 195 1.90 4.36 9.81
C PHE A 195 1.81 3.11 10.68
N ILE A 196 2.77 2.20 10.50
CA ILE A 196 2.97 1.01 11.32
C ILE A 196 4.31 1.18 12.03
N GLN A 197 4.29 1.40 13.35
CA GLN A 197 5.50 1.63 14.14
C GLN A 197 6.42 2.70 13.52
N ASP A 198 5.85 3.88 13.21
CA ASP A 198 6.52 5.02 12.56
C ASP A 198 7.00 4.83 11.11
N ILE A 199 6.66 3.70 10.49
CA ILE A 199 6.94 3.44 9.07
C ILE A 199 5.66 3.49 8.25
N TYR A 200 5.66 4.33 7.22
CA TYR A 200 4.72 4.21 6.09
C TYR A 200 5.45 3.58 4.91
N ASP A 201 4.78 2.66 4.21
CA ASP A 201 5.31 1.99 3.03
C ASP A 201 4.19 1.87 1.98
N SER A 202 4.25 2.71 0.96
CA SER A 202 3.25 2.73 -0.11
C SER A 202 3.20 1.43 -0.91
N LYS A 203 4.32 0.72 -1.07
CA LYS A 203 4.38 -0.53 -1.83
C LYS A 203 3.69 -1.67 -1.06
N PHE A 204 3.85 -1.70 0.26
CA PHE A 204 3.07 -2.59 1.12
C PHE A 204 1.57 -2.29 0.98
N MET A 205 1.20 -1.00 1.01
CA MET A 205 -0.21 -0.59 0.91
C MET A 205 -0.86 -0.93 -0.43
N THR A 206 -0.11 -0.83 -1.53
CA THR A 206 -0.61 -1.07 -2.90
C THR A 206 -0.30 -2.47 -3.44
N GLY A 207 0.10 -3.39 -2.56
CA GLY A 207 0.40 -4.77 -2.94
C GLY A 207 -0.80 -5.49 -3.55
N SER A 208 -0.55 -6.36 -4.54
CA SER A 208 -1.60 -7.05 -5.30
C SER A 208 -2.48 -8.00 -4.47
N SER A 209 -2.00 -8.47 -3.32
CA SER A 209 -2.77 -9.29 -2.37
C SER A 209 -3.69 -8.47 -1.45
N GLY A 210 -3.62 -7.14 -1.52
CA GLY A 210 -4.27 -6.23 -0.59
C GLY A 210 -3.65 -6.25 0.80
N VAL A 211 -4.18 -5.39 1.67
CA VAL A 211 -3.78 -5.28 3.07
C VAL A 211 -4.90 -5.82 3.96
N MET A 212 -4.57 -6.80 4.79
CA MET A 212 -5.50 -7.39 5.74
C MET A 212 -5.49 -6.60 7.05
N PHE A 213 -6.68 -6.19 7.48
CA PHE A 213 -6.94 -5.52 8.74
C PHE A 213 -7.77 -6.39 9.64
N ARG A 214 -7.62 -6.19 10.95
CA ARG A 214 -8.47 -6.78 11.97
C ARG A 214 -9.01 -5.69 12.86
N VAL A 215 -10.28 -5.78 13.22
CA VAL A 215 -10.85 -4.97 14.29
C VAL A 215 -11.17 -5.85 15.49
N LYS A 216 -10.89 -5.38 16.69
CA LYS A 216 -11.19 -6.06 17.97
C LYS A 216 -12.07 -5.20 18.84
N GLY A 217 -13.07 -5.80 19.47
CA GLY A 217 -13.79 -5.23 20.60
C GLY A 217 -13.16 -5.70 21.91
N ILE A 218 -12.71 -4.75 22.74
CA ILE A 218 -12.03 -5.03 24.01
C ILE A 218 -13.01 -4.81 25.17
N ASN A 219 -12.97 -5.69 26.17
CA ASN A 219 -13.65 -5.51 27.45
C ASN A 219 -12.85 -6.25 28.53
N GLY A 220 -12.61 -5.61 29.68
CA GLY A 220 -11.82 -6.19 30.77
C GLY A 220 -10.38 -6.51 30.33
N GLY A 221 -9.81 -5.66 29.48
CA GLY A 221 -8.46 -5.84 28.92
C GLY A 221 -8.31 -6.95 27.88
N SER A 222 -9.38 -7.70 27.57
CA SER A 222 -9.34 -8.84 26.64
C SER A 222 -10.14 -8.57 25.37
N ALA A 223 -9.69 -9.12 24.24
CA ALA A 223 -10.47 -9.10 23.01
C ALA A 223 -11.62 -10.13 23.09
N ILE A 224 -12.85 -9.64 23.12
CA ILE A 224 -14.06 -10.49 23.25
C ILE A 224 -14.85 -10.61 21.94
N ALA A 225 -14.51 -9.81 20.93
CA ALA A 225 -15.02 -9.91 19.58
C ALA A 225 -13.93 -9.49 18.58
N LEU A 226 -13.93 -10.08 17.38
CA LEU A 226 -13.03 -9.73 16.29
C LEU A 226 -13.67 -9.92 14.93
N ASP A 227 -13.17 -9.18 13.95
CA ASP A 227 -13.46 -9.38 12.53
C ASP A 227 -12.24 -9.01 11.70
N GLU A 228 -12.06 -9.68 10.56
CA GLU A 228 -10.90 -9.51 9.67
C GLU A 228 -11.38 -9.20 8.25
N LYS A 229 -10.74 -8.24 7.60
CA LYS A 229 -11.07 -7.86 6.23
C LYS A 229 -9.86 -7.38 5.46
N THR A 230 -9.77 -7.79 4.20
CA THR A 230 -8.74 -7.35 3.28
C THR A 230 -9.25 -6.20 2.41
N PHE A 231 -8.45 -5.15 2.28
CA PHE A 231 -8.72 -4.01 1.42
C PHE A 231 -7.61 -3.87 0.39
N ASN A 232 -7.99 -3.60 -0.85
CA ASN A 232 -7.05 -3.35 -1.94
C ASN A 232 -6.93 -1.84 -2.16
N PHE A 233 -5.68 -1.37 -2.27
CA PHE A 233 -5.37 0.02 -2.57
C PHE A 233 -4.54 0.10 -3.84
N LYS A 234 -4.61 1.24 -4.51
CA LYS A 234 -3.79 1.58 -5.68
C LYS A 234 -3.24 2.98 -5.53
N TYR A 235 -2.19 3.32 -6.28
CA TYR A 235 -1.75 4.71 -6.41
C TYR A 235 -2.89 5.55 -7.00
N PHE A 236 -3.18 6.72 -6.44
CA PHE A 236 -4.33 7.51 -6.92
C PHE A 236 -4.02 8.32 -8.19
N ASN A 237 -2.75 8.73 -8.41
CA ASN A 237 -2.36 9.54 -9.55
C ASN A 237 -1.40 8.77 -10.47
N LYS A 238 -0.13 8.61 -10.06
CA LYS A 238 0.88 7.88 -10.83
C LYS A 238 1.47 6.74 -10.01
N ASP A 239 1.70 5.62 -10.66
CA ASP A 239 2.32 4.42 -10.09
C ASP A 239 3.84 4.36 -10.29
N TRP A 240 4.43 5.49 -10.72
CA TRP A 240 5.84 5.62 -11.06
C TRP A 240 6.79 5.45 -9.88
N MET A 241 6.32 5.53 -8.64
CA MET A 241 7.21 5.54 -7.49
C MET A 241 6.66 4.82 -6.26
N ASP A 242 7.59 4.28 -5.47
CA ASP A 242 7.32 3.79 -4.13
C ASP A 242 7.92 4.76 -3.12
N VAL A 243 7.14 5.12 -2.11
CA VAL A 243 7.54 5.94 -0.98
C VAL A 243 7.56 5.13 0.30
N VAL A 244 8.65 5.25 1.04
CA VAL A 244 8.81 4.78 2.41
C VAL A 244 9.17 5.98 3.30
N ILE A 245 8.42 6.17 4.39
CA ILE A 245 8.64 7.27 5.34
C ILE A 245 8.93 6.69 6.70
N ASN A 246 9.99 7.17 7.35
CA ASN A 246 10.34 6.87 8.71
C ASN A 246 10.27 8.14 9.56
N ARG A 247 9.23 8.26 10.39
CA ARG A 247 9.03 9.46 11.23
C ARG A 247 10.05 9.59 12.34
N LYS A 248 10.52 8.48 12.89
CA LYS A 248 11.54 8.48 13.96
C LYS A 248 12.89 8.98 13.46
N LYS A 249 13.25 8.63 12.22
CA LYS A 249 14.49 9.06 11.56
C LYS A 249 14.35 10.35 10.76
N LEU A 250 13.14 10.92 10.68
CA LEU A 250 12.81 12.07 9.83
C LEU A 250 13.31 11.89 8.39
N LYS A 251 13.04 10.71 7.82
CA LYS A 251 13.58 10.29 6.52
C LYS A 251 12.48 9.82 5.58
N VAL A 252 12.56 10.26 4.33
CA VAL A 252 11.73 9.81 3.20
C VAL A 252 12.65 9.16 2.17
N ASP A 253 12.38 7.90 1.83
CA ASP A 253 13.01 7.21 0.71
C ASP A 253 11.99 7.06 -0.43
N ILE A 254 12.34 7.56 -1.61
CA ILE A 254 11.50 7.50 -2.82
C ILE A 254 12.24 6.67 -3.86
N THR A 255 11.64 5.57 -4.32
CA THR A 255 12.13 4.82 -5.48
C THR A 255 11.35 5.27 -6.70
N LEU A 256 11.97 6.06 -7.58
CA LEU A 256 11.36 6.57 -8.81
C LEU A 256 11.70 5.67 -9.99
N ARG A 257 10.68 5.09 -10.63
CA ARG A 257 10.85 4.22 -11.80
C ARG A 257 10.91 5.04 -13.07
N VAL A 258 12.01 4.94 -13.80
CA VAL A 258 12.24 5.66 -15.06
C VAL A 258 12.45 4.69 -16.22
N ASN A 259 11.95 5.04 -17.39
CA ASN A 259 12.11 4.25 -18.61
C ASN A 259 13.00 5.01 -19.61
N PHE A 260 14.26 4.58 -19.70
CA PHE A 260 15.22 5.14 -20.66
C PHE A 260 15.56 4.13 -21.74
N VAL A 261 15.67 4.63 -22.96
CA VAL A 261 16.03 3.83 -24.14
C VAL A 261 17.14 4.52 -24.92
N ASP A 262 17.89 3.72 -25.67
CA ASP A 262 19.01 4.22 -26.48
C ASP A 262 18.47 5.01 -27.69
N GLY A 263 18.83 6.29 -27.76
CA GLY A 263 18.55 7.18 -28.88
C GLY A 263 19.61 7.15 -29.98
N GLY A 264 20.70 6.40 -29.76
CA GLY A 264 21.87 6.31 -30.63
C GLY A 264 22.76 7.54 -30.55
N ALA A 265 23.65 7.66 -31.55
CA ALA A 265 24.59 8.77 -31.67
C ALA A 265 24.31 9.66 -32.87
N LYS A 266 24.61 10.96 -32.74
CA LYS A 266 24.45 11.96 -33.78
C LYS A 266 25.74 12.76 -33.97
N GLY A 267 26.08 12.96 -35.25
CA GLY A 267 27.22 13.78 -35.69
C GLY A 267 28.60 13.12 -35.65
N LEU A 268 28.70 11.81 -35.37
CA LEU A 268 29.97 11.08 -35.45
C LEU A 268 30.67 11.20 -36.83
N TYR A 269 29.90 11.30 -37.91
CA TYR A 269 30.43 11.44 -39.28
C TYR A 269 30.73 12.90 -39.69
N ASN A 270 30.38 13.86 -38.84
CA ASN A 270 30.52 15.29 -39.15
C ASN A 270 31.87 15.89 -38.72
N GLY A 271 32.82 15.06 -38.27
CA GLY A 271 34.14 15.54 -37.84
C GLY A 271 34.89 16.33 -38.93
N HIS A 272 34.63 16.04 -40.20
CA HIS A 272 35.19 16.76 -41.35
C HIS A 272 34.73 18.23 -41.46
N LEU A 273 33.62 18.60 -40.80
CA LEU A 273 33.12 19.98 -40.76
C LEU A 273 33.83 20.83 -39.70
N VAL A 274 34.58 20.20 -38.78
CA VAL A 274 35.30 20.91 -37.72
C VAL A 274 36.53 21.62 -38.31
N PRO A 275 36.70 22.93 -38.10
CA PRO A 275 37.84 23.67 -38.64
C PRO A 275 39.18 23.14 -38.12
N ALA A 276 40.15 22.93 -39.02
CA ALA A 276 41.48 22.45 -38.66
C ALA A 276 42.19 23.35 -37.62
N SER A 277 41.88 24.66 -37.61
CA SER A 277 42.36 25.60 -36.60
C SER A 277 41.89 25.24 -35.18
N GLN A 278 40.63 24.83 -35.03
CA GLN A 278 40.07 24.38 -33.74
C GLN A 278 40.69 23.07 -33.27
N ILE A 279 40.96 22.15 -34.20
CA ILE A 279 41.67 20.88 -33.94
C ILE A 279 43.09 21.17 -33.45
N LYS A 280 43.81 22.09 -34.12
CA LYS A 280 45.16 22.49 -33.74
C LYS A 280 45.23 23.16 -32.36
N ILE A 281 44.25 24.02 -32.04
CA ILE A 281 44.19 24.73 -30.75
C ILE A 281 43.96 23.74 -29.60
N ARG A 282 42.99 22.81 -29.74
CA ARG A 282 42.61 21.91 -28.64
C ARG A 282 43.45 20.64 -28.57
N ARG A 283 44.11 20.26 -29.67
CA ARG A 283 44.88 19.01 -29.80
C ARG A 283 44.06 17.76 -29.51
N VAL A 284 42.77 17.80 -29.87
CA VAL A 284 41.83 16.68 -29.75
C VAL A 284 41.20 16.47 -31.12
N GLN A 285 41.12 15.22 -31.57
CA GLN A 285 40.44 14.90 -32.82
C GLN A 285 38.91 14.94 -32.62
N PRO A 286 38.12 15.37 -33.63
CA PRO A 286 36.68 15.21 -33.60
C PRO A 286 36.28 13.77 -33.34
N TYR A 287 35.30 13.56 -32.47
CA TYR A 287 34.88 12.21 -32.09
C TYR A 287 34.15 11.53 -33.25
N SER A 288 34.71 10.41 -33.72
CA SER A 288 34.11 9.52 -34.74
C SER A 288 33.42 8.30 -34.13
N THR A 289 33.59 8.08 -32.82
CA THR A 289 32.88 7.09 -32.02
C THR A 289 32.31 7.74 -30.76
N GLN A 290 31.35 7.07 -30.11
CA GLN A 290 30.85 7.52 -28.82
C GLN A 290 31.97 7.43 -27.76
N THR A 291 32.20 8.51 -27.01
CA THR A 291 33.03 8.44 -25.80
C THR A 291 32.27 7.86 -24.60
N LYS A 292 30.93 7.85 -24.68
CA LYS A 292 30.05 7.20 -23.73
C LYS A 292 29.02 6.30 -24.40
N ASP A 293 28.98 5.05 -23.96
CA ASP A 293 27.94 4.11 -24.35
C ASP A 293 26.61 4.38 -23.61
N PHE A 294 25.55 3.68 -24.02
CA PHE A 294 24.23 3.83 -23.42
C PHE A 294 24.20 3.47 -21.93
N SER A 295 25.00 2.49 -21.47
CA SER A 295 25.05 2.11 -20.06
C SER A 295 25.67 3.22 -19.21
N GLN A 296 26.68 3.91 -19.72
CA GLN A 296 27.28 5.06 -19.06
C GLN A 296 26.31 6.24 -19.03
N LEU A 297 25.56 6.51 -20.11
CA LEU A 297 24.50 7.52 -20.10
C LEU A 297 23.41 7.17 -19.08
N LEU A 298 23.00 5.91 -19.01
CA LEU A 298 22.03 5.42 -18.04
C LEU A 298 22.47 5.68 -16.60
N GLN A 299 23.75 5.43 -16.28
CA GLN A 299 24.30 5.68 -14.96
C GLN A 299 24.34 7.19 -14.66
N LEU A 300 24.74 8.03 -15.61
CA LEU A 300 24.69 9.48 -15.43
C LEU A 300 23.25 9.96 -15.19
N SER A 301 22.27 9.41 -15.90
CA SER A 301 20.85 9.73 -15.69
C SER A 301 20.39 9.38 -14.28
N ILE A 302 20.75 8.19 -13.79
CA ILE A 302 20.45 7.75 -12.42
C ILE A 302 21.12 8.69 -11.41
N ASP A 303 22.41 8.98 -11.57
CA ASP A 303 23.16 9.87 -10.68
C ASP A 303 22.55 11.27 -10.62
N GLY A 304 22.21 11.84 -11.78
CA GLY A 304 21.61 13.16 -11.90
C GLY A 304 20.28 13.23 -11.18
N ILE A 305 19.37 12.29 -11.43
CA ILE A 305 18.06 12.26 -10.76
C ILE A 305 18.23 12.02 -9.26
N ASN A 306 19.09 11.09 -8.85
CA ASN A 306 19.35 10.79 -7.44
C ASN A 306 19.86 12.02 -6.69
N TYR A 307 20.72 12.81 -7.33
CA TYR A 307 21.22 14.04 -6.75
C TYR A 307 20.12 15.11 -6.77
N TYR A 308 19.77 15.64 -7.95
CA TYR A 308 18.96 16.84 -8.07
C TYR A 308 17.53 16.74 -7.52
N TRP A 309 16.94 15.55 -7.41
CA TRP A 309 15.61 15.36 -6.81
C TRP A 309 15.64 15.00 -5.31
N SER A 310 16.83 14.76 -4.75
CA SER A 310 16.99 14.52 -3.32
C SER A 310 17.17 15.83 -2.55
N ARG A 311 16.82 15.80 -1.27
CA ARG A 311 17.04 16.90 -0.32
C ARG A 311 17.54 16.34 1.00
N ASN A 312 18.85 16.31 1.20
CA ASN A 312 19.48 15.68 2.35
C ASN A 312 20.82 16.32 2.70
N GLN A 313 21.43 15.86 3.78
CA GLN A 313 22.70 16.35 4.31
C GLN A 313 23.89 16.30 3.33
N PHE A 314 23.83 15.46 2.28
CA PHE A 314 24.90 15.33 1.28
C PHE A 314 24.85 16.44 0.21
N HIS A 315 23.80 17.26 0.20
CA HIS A 315 23.69 18.39 -0.71
C HIS A 315 24.33 19.66 -0.14
N ALA A 316 24.90 20.48 -1.02
CA ALA A 316 25.41 21.80 -0.64
C ALA A 316 24.28 22.72 -0.15
N THR A 317 23.12 22.64 -0.80
CA THR A 317 21.90 23.42 -0.54
C THR A 317 20.70 22.48 -0.40
N GLY A 318 19.52 23.00 -0.03
CA GLY A 318 18.28 22.21 -0.04
C GLY A 318 18.30 20.89 0.72
N LYS A 319 18.60 20.91 2.02
CA LYS A 319 18.86 19.69 2.81
C LYS A 319 17.62 18.94 3.32
N ASN A 320 16.42 19.49 3.16
CA ASN A 320 15.18 18.91 3.66
C ASN A 320 13.94 19.54 3.01
N ILE A 321 12.79 18.90 3.25
CA ILE A 321 11.45 19.48 3.11
C ILE A 321 10.77 19.56 4.49
N SER A 322 9.78 20.45 4.62
CA SER A 322 8.97 20.55 5.84
C SER A 322 7.65 19.80 5.65
N LEU A 323 7.39 18.82 6.51
CA LEU A 323 6.16 18.03 6.54
C LEU A 323 5.71 17.89 7.99
N ASP A 324 4.42 18.13 8.27
CA ASP A 324 3.84 17.97 9.61
C ASP A 324 4.66 18.71 10.71
N GLY A 325 5.12 19.93 10.39
CA GLY A 325 5.91 20.76 11.30
C GLY A 325 7.34 20.27 11.55
N LYS A 326 7.82 19.24 10.84
CA LYS A 326 9.18 18.67 11.00
C LYS A 326 9.94 18.70 9.68
N ASN A 327 11.27 18.76 9.79
CA ASN A 327 12.16 18.73 8.63
C ASN A 327 12.55 17.28 8.32
N TYR A 328 12.18 16.81 7.13
CA TYR A 328 12.51 15.48 6.64
C TYR A 328 13.61 15.55 5.58
N GLU A 329 14.60 14.67 5.70
CA GLU A 329 15.50 14.38 4.59
C GLU A 329 14.79 13.50 3.56
N VAL A 330 14.98 13.80 2.28
CA VAL A 330 14.41 13.07 1.15
C VAL A 330 15.54 12.48 0.31
N PHE A 331 15.43 11.18 0.04
CA PHE A 331 16.36 10.42 -0.77
C PHE A 331 15.59 9.84 -1.95
N VAL A 332 15.81 10.39 -3.13
CA VAL A 332 15.28 9.88 -4.39
C VAL A 332 16.28 8.90 -4.99
N LYS A 333 15.78 7.74 -5.41
CA LYS A 333 16.52 6.69 -6.09
C LYS A 333 15.82 6.33 -7.38
N ALA A 334 16.39 6.73 -8.51
CA ALA A 334 15.99 6.30 -9.83
C ALA A 334 16.24 4.79 -10.00
N LYS A 335 15.25 4.09 -10.52
CA LYS A 335 15.30 2.66 -10.86
C LYS A 335 14.82 2.47 -12.28
N ILE A 336 15.62 1.82 -13.11
CA ILE A 336 15.23 1.53 -14.50
C ILE A 336 14.11 0.50 -14.50
N SER A 337 13.02 0.80 -15.20
CA SER A 337 11.87 -0.08 -15.35
C SER A 337 11.05 0.28 -16.59
N LYS A 338 10.44 -0.73 -17.22
CA LYS A 338 9.40 -0.55 -18.24
C LYS A 338 7.97 -0.67 -17.68
N VAL A 339 7.85 -1.15 -16.44
CA VAL A 339 6.58 -1.39 -15.76
C VAL A 339 6.38 -0.34 -14.67
N ASN A 340 5.18 0.24 -14.62
CA ASN A 340 4.79 1.27 -13.65
C ASN A 340 5.86 2.36 -13.52
N ALA A 341 6.34 2.82 -14.68
CA ALA A 341 7.46 3.74 -14.82
C ALA A 341 7.00 5.02 -15.50
N MET A 342 7.81 6.07 -15.35
CA MET A 342 7.62 7.30 -16.10
C MET A 342 7.61 7.02 -17.62
N PRO A 343 6.99 7.90 -18.42
CA PRO A 343 7.01 7.78 -19.87
C PRO A 343 8.42 7.59 -20.42
N GLU A 344 8.54 6.81 -21.49
CA GLU A 344 9.82 6.53 -22.13
C GLU A 344 10.54 7.81 -22.57
N MET A 345 11.84 7.89 -22.31
CA MET A 345 12.70 8.99 -22.75
C MET A 345 13.97 8.46 -23.43
N LYS A 346 14.27 9.01 -24.62
CA LYS A 346 15.44 8.62 -25.42
C LYS A 346 16.70 9.35 -24.96
N LEU A 347 17.78 8.63 -24.71
CA LEU A 347 19.10 9.21 -24.39
C LEU A 347 19.97 9.19 -25.65
N THR A 348 20.37 10.35 -26.15
CA THR A 348 21.10 10.46 -27.42
C THR A 348 22.49 11.04 -27.19
N TYR A 349 23.53 10.40 -27.72
CA TYR A 349 24.88 10.95 -27.74
C TYR A 349 25.02 11.95 -28.89
N VAL A 350 25.51 13.16 -28.65
CA VAL A 350 25.57 14.24 -29.65
C VAL A 350 26.95 14.89 -29.68
N THR A 351 27.54 14.98 -30.87
CA THR A 351 28.84 15.64 -31.10
C THR A 351 28.95 16.17 -32.53
N ASN A 352 29.90 17.05 -32.82
CA ASN A 352 30.19 17.65 -34.13
C ASN A 352 28.98 18.21 -34.89
N VAL A 353 28.02 18.79 -34.18
CA VAL A 353 26.79 19.37 -34.75
C VAL A 353 26.44 20.69 -34.06
N ASP A 354 25.45 21.41 -34.60
CA ASP A 354 24.81 22.53 -33.91
C ASP A 354 23.93 21.98 -32.76
N PRO A 355 24.31 22.19 -31.48
CA PRO A 355 23.56 21.65 -30.35
C PRO A 355 22.19 22.32 -30.16
N ASN A 356 21.98 23.50 -30.75
CA ASN A 356 20.72 24.25 -30.68
C ASN A 356 19.72 23.80 -31.75
N ASP A 357 20.09 22.88 -32.64
CA ASP A 357 19.15 22.27 -33.58
C ASP A 357 18.00 21.59 -32.81
N PRO A 358 16.72 21.88 -33.15
CA PRO A 358 15.56 21.24 -32.50
C PRO A 358 15.62 19.71 -32.49
N MET A 359 16.37 19.08 -33.40
CA MET A 359 16.61 17.65 -33.41
C MET A 359 17.36 17.16 -32.16
N PHE A 360 18.28 17.96 -31.62
CA PHE A 360 19.12 17.57 -30.47
C PHE A 360 18.71 18.24 -29.16
N ARG A 361 17.92 19.31 -29.21
CA ARG A 361 17.40 19.97 -28.01
C ARG A 361 16.64 18.98 -27.13
N SER A 362 17.05 18.86 -25.87
CA SER A 362 16.34 18.06 -24.87
C SER A 362 14.91 18.56 -24.66
N SER A 363 13.99 17.64 -24.40
CA SER A 363 12.58 17.95 -24.18
C SER A 363 11.87 16.77 -23.51
N ASN A 364 10.92 17.04 -22.61
CA ASN A 364 10.00 16.06 -22.07
C ASN A 364 8.54 16.53 -22.21
N SER A 365 8.06 16.57 -23.46
CA SER A 365 6.64 16.75 -23.77
C SER A 365 6.02 15.45 -24.24
N ALA A 366 4.68 15.38 -24.29
CA ALA A 366 3.99 14.20 -24.84
C ALA A 366 4.40 13.85 -26.28
N LEU A 367 4.80 14.85 -27.07
CA LEU A 367 5.18 14.71 -28.48
C LEU A 367 6.69 14.51 -28.69
N SER A 368 7.53 14.75 -27.68
CA SER A 368 8.98 14.60 -27.76
C SER A 368 9.57 14.37 -26.38
N ARG A 369 10.13 13.17 -26.14
CA ARG A 369 10.84 12.79 -24.92
C ARG A 369 12.24 12.33 -25.24
N LYS A 370 13.19 13.24 -25.11
CA LYS A 370 14.59 13.00 -25.44
C LYS A 370 15.51 13.89 -24.60
N THR A 371 16.67 13.36 -24.27
CA THR A 371 17.75 14.10 -23.62
C THR A 371 19.06 13.82 -24.35
N ALA A 372 19.78 14.88 -24.70
CA ALA A 372 21.05 14.78 -25.39
C ALA A 372 22.23 14.87 -24.41
N TYR A 373 23.13 13.89 -24.48
CA TYR A 373 24.48 14.01 -23.93
C TYR A 373 25.36 14.68 -24.99
N ILE A 374 25.67 15.97 -24.78
CA ILE A 374 26.34 16.81 -25.76
C ILE A 374 27.82 16.95 -25.38
N THR A 375 28.74 16.58 -26.27
CA THR A 375 30.20 16.63 -26.01
C THR A 375 31.03 16.83 -27.27
N GLY A 376 32.32 17.11 -27.12
CA GLY A 376 33.28 17.25 -28.23
C GLY A 376 33.17 18.59 -28.93
N TYR A 377 33.41 18.63 -30.25
CA TYR A 377 33.26 19.87 -31.02
C TYR A 377 31.79 20.15 -31.30
N LEU A 378 31.34 21.39 -31.13
CA LEU A 378 29.96 21.82 -31.33
C LEU A 378 29.92 23.13 -32.09
N TYR A 379 28.91 23.29 -32.94
CA TYR A 379 28.76 24.47 -33.79
C TYR A 379 27.69 25.41 -33.21
N PHE A 380 28.11 26.34 -32.36
CA PHE A 380 27.22 27.26 -31.66
C PHE A 380 26.75 28.40 -32.55
N ASP A 381 25.46 28.72 -32.41
CA ASP A 381 24.77 29.85 -33.04
C ASP A 381 25.02 29.96 -34.54
N ARG A 382 25.30 28.82 -35.18
CA ARG A 382 25.66 28.69 -36.60
C ARG A 382 26.75 29.65 -37.05
N THR A 383 27.68 29.96 -36.15
CA THR A 383 28.74 30.94 -36.40
C THR A 383 30.09 30.49 -35.88
N THR A 384 30.14 29.78 -34.74
CA THR A 384 31.41 29.46 -34.09
C THR A 384 31.51 28.00 -33.65
N TRP A 385 32.70 27.42 -33.83
CA TRP A 385 33.01 26.09 -33.31
C TRP A 385 33.64 26.20 -31.92
N GLY A 386 33.06 25.50 -30.96
CA GLY A 386 33.58 25.35 -29.60
C GLY A 386 33.88 23.88 -29.27
N PHE A 387 34.70 23.65 -28.24
CA PHE A 387 34.96 22.30 -27.73
C PHE A 387 34.42 22.16 -26.31
N TYR A 388 33.57 21.16 -26.09
CA TYR A 388 32.89 20.88 -24.84
C TYR A 388 33.43 19.57 -24.23
N PRO A 389 34.28 19.64 -23.19
CA PRO A 389 34.91 18.45 -22.63
C PRO A 389 33.91 17.59 -21.84
N GLU A 390 34.20 16.30 -21.71
CA GLU A 390 33.33 15.35 -21.00
C GLU A 390 33.10 15.75 -19.54
N THR A 391 34.08 16.35 -18.87
CA THR A 391 33.93 16.81 -17.47
C THR A 391 32.81 17.83 -17.27
N VAL A 392 32.54 18.66 -18.27
CA VAL A 392 31.42 19.60 -18.26
C VAL A 392 30.16 18.92 -18.80
N SER A 393 30.31 18.09 -19.85
CA SER A 393 29.22 17.34 -20.48
C SER A 393 28.50 16.44 -19.47
N ASP A 394 29.23 15.74 -18.60
CA ASP A 394 28.70 14.86 -17.56
C ASP A 394 27.83 15.63 -16.56
N LYS A 395 28.27 16.83 -16.15
CA LYS A 395 27.53 17.69 -15.23
C LYS A 395 26.28 18.25 -15.87
N SER A 396 26.41 18.81 -17.07
CA SER A 396 25.29 19.37 -17.84
C SER A 396 24.26 18.28 -18.13
N PHE A 397 24.67 17.09 -18.56
CA PHE A 397 23.75 15.99 -18.81
C PHE A 397 23.02 15.51 -17.55
N LYS A 398 23.71 15.39 -16.41
CA LYS A 398 23.10 15.04 -15.11
C LYS A 398 22.04 16.05 -14.68
N GLU A 399 22.29 17.34 -14.90
CA GLU A 399 21.29 18.39 -14.65
C GLU A 399 20.13 18.27 -15.64
N THR A 400 20.42 18.24 -16.94
CA THR A 400 19.41 18.31 -17.97
C THR A 400 18.47 17.11 -17.89
N ILE A 401 18.98 15.89 -17.69
CA ILE A 401 18.12 14.72 -17.52
C ILE A 401 17.22 14.81 -16.29
N ALA A 402 17.71 15.40 -15.19
CA ALA A 402 16.92 15.61 -13.99
C ALA A 402 15.86 16.70 -14.18
N HIS A 403 16.19 17.76 -14.91
CA HIS A 403 15.27 18.83 -15.32
C HIS A 403 14.17 18.28 -16.24
N GLU A 404 14.55 17.56 -17.29
CA GLU A 404 13.59 16.95 -18.23
C GLU A 404 12.69 15.95 -17.50
N THR A 405 13.23 15.08 -16.66
CA THR A 405 12.43 14.19 -15.78
C THR A 405 11.45 15.01 -14.92
N GLY A 406 11.89 16.18 -14.46
CA GLY A 406 11.10 17.11 -13.69
C GLY A 406 9.84 17.63 -14.37
N HIS A 407 9.86 17.83 -15.69
CA HIS A 407 8.66 18.25 -16.40
C HIS A 407 7.48 17.28 -16.21
N ALA A 408 7.73 15.98 -16.24
CA ALA A 408 6.70 14.97 -16.00
C ALA A 408 6.22 14.93 -14.54
N ILE A 409 7.10 15.25 -13.58
CA ILE A 409 6.75 15.34 -12.14
C ILE A 409 5.90 16.58 -11.90
N VAL A 410 6.37 17.75 -12.33
CA VAL A 410 5.67 19.03 -12.16
C VAL A 410 4.33 19.00 -12.91
N GLU A 411 4.26 18.40 -14.10
CA GLU A 411 2.97 18.23 -14.80
C GLU A 411 2.00 17.34 -14.00
N ALA A 412 2.46 16.23 -13.43
CA ALA A 412 1.62 15.33 -12.65
C ALA A 412 1.12 15.95 -11.33
N TYR A 413 1.88 16.89 -10.77
CA TYR A 413 1.55 17.59 -9.52
C TYR A 413 0.92 18.96 -9.78
N GLY A 414 1.66 19.93 -10.31
CA GLY A 414 1.25 21.33 -10.55
C GLY A 414 0.53 21.58 -11.86
N GLY A 415 0.50 20.60 -12.78
CA GLY A 415 -0.17 20.70 -14.07
C GLY A 415 0.72 21.21 -15.21
N VAL A 416 0.21 21.12 -16.43
CA VAL A 416 0.96 21.43 -17.67
C VAL A 416 1.53 22.86 -17.66
N MET A 417 0.73 23.85 -17.27
CA MET A 417 1.15 25.26 -17.29
C MET A 417 2.31 25.53 -16.32
N ASP A 418 2.29 24.94 -15.13
CA ASP A 418 3.36 25.12 -14.14
C ASP A 418 4.68 24.51 -14.65
N SER A 419 4.58 23.35 -15.32
CA SER A 419 5.71 22.66 -15.94
C SER A 419 6.31 23.44 -17.13
N ILE A 420 5.51 23.80 -18.13
CA ILE A 420 6.04 24.43 -19.37
C ILE A 420 6.56 25.85 -19.16
N THR A 421 6.03 26.55 -18.15
CA THR A 421 6.46 27.92 -17.81
C THR A 421 7.53 27.95 -16.73
N HIS A 422 8.04 26.80 -16.30
CA HIS A 422 9.11 26.70 -15.30
C HIS A 422 8.72 27.44 -14.01
N HIS A 423 7.55 27.10 -13.45
CA HIS A 423 6.91 27.83 -12.35
C HIS A 423 6.73 29.33 -12.61
N GLY A 424 6.37 29.67 -13.85
CA GLY A 424 6.19 31.04 -14.31
C GLY A 424 7.49 31.84 -14.52
N SER A 425 8.67 31.24 -14.38
CA SER A 425 9.96 31.90 -14.65
C SER A 425 10.26 32.07 -16.14
N SER A 426 9.59 31.30 -17.00
CA SER A 426 9.66 31.42 -18.45
C SER A 426 8.30 31.69 -19.08
N GLU A 427 8.33 32.10 -20.34
CA GLU A 427 7.18 32.05 -21.24
C GLU A 427 6.92 30.60 -21.69
N ILE A 428 5.81 30.37 -22.38
CA ILE A 428 5.43 29.04 -22.93
C ILE A 428 6.49 28.52 -23.92
N TRP A 429 7.16 29.43 -24.63
CA TRP A 429 8.26 29.11 -25.53
C TRP A 429 9.60 28.86 -24.81
N GLN A 430 9.54 28.70 -23.48
CA GLN A 430 10.67 28.44 -22.59
C GLN A 430 11.74 29.54 -22.59
N VAL A 431 11.37 30.76 -22.99
CA VAL A 431 12.24 31.93 -22.91
C VAL A 431 12.17 32.51 -21.49
N PRO A 432 13.29 32.71 -20.78
CA PRO A 432 13.29 33.31 -19.45
C PRO A 432 12.66 34.70 -19.47
N LYS A 433 11.75 34.98 -18.52
CA LYS A 433 11.10 36.30 -18.42
C LYS A 433 12.11 37.38 -18.06
N SER A 434 11.83 38.62 -18.48
CA SER A 434 12.66 39.76 -18.10
C SER A 434 12.69 39.95 -16.58
N GLY A 435 13.85 40.35 -16.03
CA GLY A 435 14.07 40.52 -14.60
C GLY A 435 14.39 39.23 -13.83
N THR A 436 14.38 38.06 -14.47
CA THR A 436 14.84 36.81 -13.86
C THR A 436 16.37 36.74 -13.84
N SER A 437 16.96 36.30 -12.73
CA SER A 437 18.39 36.01 -12.61
C SER A 437 18.60 34.77 -11.76
N TYR A 438 19.59 33.95 -12.12
CA TYR A 438 19.99 32.83 -11.28
C TYR A 438 20.68 33.37 -10.03
N PRO A 439 20.44 32.77 -8.85
CA PRO A 439 21.12 33.19 -7.64
C PRO A 439 22.61 32.86 -7.74
N THR A 440 23.46 33.81 -7.34
CA THR A 440 24.93 33.66 -7.35
C THR A 440 25.47 32.96 -6.10
N SER A 441 24.61 32.76 -5.08
CA SER A 441 24.89 31.97 -3.89
C SER A 441 23.61 31.32 -3.36
N GLY A 442 23.73 30.23 -2.61
CA GLY A 442 22.59 29.49 -2.09
C GLY A 442 21.93 28.58 -3.11
N GLU A 443 20.68 28.21 -2.85
CA GLU A 443 19.92 27.21 -3.63
C GLU A 443 19.56 27.73 -5.03
N ILE A 444 19.88 26.94 -6.07
CA ILE A 444 19.39 27.17 -7.44
C ILE A 444 18.25 26.18 -7.70
N ASP A 445 17.10 26.68 -8.13
CA ASP A 445 15.94 25.83 -8.43
C ASP A 445 16.15 25.09 -9.75
N LEU A 446 16.16 23.76 -9.71
CA LEU A 446 16.31 22.90 -10.88
C LEU A 446 15.30 23.22 -11.99
N MET A 447 14.05 23.55 -11.62
CA MET A 447 12.95 23.68 -12.59
C MET A 447 12.77 25.10 -13.11
N LYS A 448 13.58 26.08 -12.69
CA LYS A 448 13.44 27.48 -13.12
C LYS A 448 14.48 27.89 -14.14
N TYR A 449 14.04 28.66 -15.12
CA TYR A 449 14.93 29.36 -16.03
C TYR A 449 15.09 30.82 -15.64
N ALA A 450 16.30 31.33 -15.82
CA ALA A 450 16.62 32.73 -15.64
C ALA A 450 17.57 33.23 -16.74
N LYS A 451 17.62 34.55 -16.93
CA LYS A 451 18.58 35.15 -17.87
C LYS A 451 20.02 34.89 -17.43
N GLY A 452 20.89 34.71 -18.41
CA GLY A 452 22.34 34.49 -18.21
C GLY A 452 22.76 33.05 -18.48
N ASN A 453 24.05 32.78 -18.29
CA ASN A 453 24.62 31.45 -18.51
C ASN A 453 24.76 30.71 -17.17
N LEU A 454 23.94 29.67 -16.96
CA LEU A 454 23.98 28.82 -15.76
C LEU A 454 25.37 28.26 -15.51
N THR A 455 26.07 27.80 -16.55
CA THR A 455 27.39 27.18 -16.41
C THR A 455 28.49 28.17 -16.04
N ALA A 456 28.22 29.48 -16.13
CA ALA A 456 29.14 30.52 -15.68
C ALA A 456 29.08 30.77 -14.16
N ILE A 457 28.08 30.21 -13.46
CA ILE A 457 27.89 30.40 -12.02
C ILE A 457 28.76 29.38 -11.26
N PRO A 458 29.63 29.81 -10.34
CA PRO A 458 30.45 28.89 -9.57
C PRO A 458 29.62 27.87 -8.78
N ASN A 459 29.97 26.58 -8.87
CA ASN A 459 29.29 25.48 -8.19
C ASN A 459 27.78 25.37 -8.50
N TRP A 460 27.33 25.86 -9.67
CA TRP A 460 25.92 25.78 -10.08
C TRP A 460 25.39 24.34 -9.97
N ASP A 461 26.19 23.36 -10.37
CA ASP A 461 25.88 21.95 -10.38
C ASP A 461 25.67 21.36 -8.99
N LYS A 462 26.36 21.91 -7.98
CA LYS A 462 26.26 21.46 -6.58
C LYS A 462 25.14 22.16 -5.83
N ASN A 463 24.89 23.43 -6.17
CA ASN A 463 23.91 24.29 -5.51
C ASN A 463 22.50 24.14 -6.07
N MET A 464 22.38 23.48 -7.23
CA MET A 464 21.10 23.20 -7.87
C MET A 464 20.42 21.97 -7.26
N VAL A 465 19.10 22.09 -7.05
CA VAL A 465 18.24 21.05 -6.48
C VAL A 465 16.78 21.37 -6.81
N ALA A 466 15.95 20.35 -7.00
CA ALA A 466 14.50 20.52 -7.14
C ALA A 466 13.95 21.24 -5.90
N ASN A 467 13.09 22.24 -6.11
CA ASN A 467 12.60 23.06 -5.00
C ASN A 467 11.76 22.23 -4.00
N LYS A 468 11.54 22.78 -2.80
CA LYS A 468 10.79 22.07 -1.74
C LYS A 468 9.39 21.66 -2.18
N LYS A 469 8.73 22.49 -3.00
CA LYS A 469 7.36 22.25 -3.47
C LYS A 469 7.33 21.03 -4.39
N ASP A 470 8.28 20.91 -5.32
CA ASP A 470 8.33 19.82 -6.28
C ASP A 470 8.69 18.48 -5.62
N VAL A 471 9.67 18.49 -4.71
CA VAL A 471 10.04 17.28 -3.95
C VAL A 471 8.89 16.83 -3.05
N THR A 472 8.12 17.77 -2.48
CA THR A 472 6.86 17.47 -1.78
C THR A 472 5.80 16.93 -2.72
N GLY A 473 5.77 17.41 -3.97
CA GLY A 473 4.89 16.92 -5.03
C GLY A 473 5.06 15.44 -5.33
N LEU A 474 6.28 14.88 -5.21
CA LEU A 474 6.49 13.43 -5.33
C LEU A 474 5.68 12.62 -4.29
N LEU A 475 5.63 13.10 -3.04
CA LEU A 475 4.82 12.47 -1.99
C LEU A 475 3.32 12.57 -2.32
N PHE A 476 2.89 13.73 -2.79
CA PHE A 476 1.51 13.92 -3.24
C PHE A 476 1.17 12.96 -4.38
N ILE A 477 1.97 12.88 -5.44
CA ILE A 477 1.71 11.99 -6.59
C ILE A 477 1.63 10.51 -6.15
N SER A 478 2.42 10.12 -5.16
CA SER A 478 2.54 8.74 -4.66
C SER A 478 1.43 8.30 -3.69
N GLY A 479 0.47 9.16 -3.36
CA GLY A 479 -0.60 8.79 -2.45
C GLY A 479 -1.43 7.62 -2.98
N ILE A 480 -2.34 7.12 -2.14
CA ILE A 480 -3.16 5.95 -2.48
C ILE A 480 -4.65 6.25 -2.45
N SER A 481 -5.41 5.50 -3.26
CA SER A 481 -6.87 5.42 -3.24
C SER A 481 -7.31 3.98 -3.05
N LYS A 482 -8.58 3.78 -2.73
CA LYS A 482 -9.19 2.44 -2.72
C LYS A 482 -9.27 1.92 -4.16
N GLN A 483 -8.96 0.64 -4.37
CA GLN A 483 -9.00 0.03 -5.70
C GLN A 483 -10.41 -0.09 -6.25
#